data_AF-A0A917TL20-F1
#
_entry.id   AF-A0A917TL20-F1
#
_cell.length_a   1.000
_cell.length_b   1.000
_cell.length_c   1.000
_cell.angle_alpha   90.00
_cell.angle_beta   90.00
_cell.angle_gamma   90.00
#
_symmetry.space_group_name_H-M   'P 1'
#
loop_
_entity.id
_entity.type
_entity.pdbx_description
1 polymer ?
#
loop_
_entity_poly.entity_id
_entity_poly.type
_entity_poly.pdbx_seq_one_letter_code
_entity_poly.pdbx_strand_id
1 'polypeptide(L)' 'MQFGGDRALWLRVSAISDRPTYDGWVWLTGYAINPATGEALARREVFAQIAGLQIIPNPPTTVRRTTRRRGV' A
#
# COMPACT_ATOMS: atom_id res chain seq x y z
N MET A 1 -11.58 15.82 -0.81
CA MET A 1 -10.19 15.88 -0.32
C MET A 1 -9.29 15.30 -1.40
N GLN A 2 -8.25 16.02 -1.82
CA GLN A 2 -7.25 15.55 -2.79
C GLN A 2 -5.93 15.36 -2.04
N PHE A 3 -5.27 14.23 -2.24
CA PHE A 3 -3.95 13.92 -1.66
C PHE A 3 -2.88 14.24 -2.70
N GLY A 4 -1.90 15.06 -2.35
CA GLY A 4 -0.82 15.48 -3.26
C GLY A 4 0.19 16.40 -2.57
N GLY A 5 1.42 16.42 -3.08
CA GLY A 5 2.52 17.23 -2.53
C GLY A 5 2.80 16.94 -1.05
N ASP A 6 2.83 17.99 -0.23
CA ASP A 6 3.08 17.92 1.22
C ASP A 6 2.01 17.14 2.01
N ARG A 7 0.86 16.84 1.39
CA ARG A 7 -0.24 16.05 1.96
C ARG A 7 -0.37 14.67 1.33
N ALA A 8 0.74 14.10 0.90
CA ALA A 8 0.76 12.74 0.36
C ALA A 8 0.23 11.73 1.39
N LEU A 9 -0.69 10.86 0.96
CA LEU A 9 -1.18 9.75 1.75
C LEU A 9 -0.33 8.52 1.47
N TRP A 10 0.26 7.96 2.53
CA TRP A 10 0.94 6.67 2.46
C TRP A 10 -0.08 5.57 2.69
N LEU A 11 -0.32 4.73 1.69
CA LEU A 11 -1.32 3.66 1.74
C LEU A 11 -0.68 2.32 1.44
N ARG A 12 -0.78 1.38 2.39
CA ARG A 12 -0.47 -0.03 2.12
C ARG A 12 -1.70 -0.71 1.55
N VAL A 13 -1.69 -0.94 0.25
CA VAL A 13 -2.78 -1.57 -0.50
C VAL A 13 -2.94 -3.03 -0.05
N SER A 14 -4.18 -3.43 0.24
CA SER A 14 -4.53 -4.82 0.57
C SER A 14 -5.54 -5.41 -0.41
N ALA A 15 -6.35 -4.57 -1.07
CA ALA A 15 -7.27 -5.00 -2.10
C ALA A 15 -7.48 -3.89 -3.15
N ILE A 16 -7.77 -4.32 -4.38
CA ILE A 16 -8.21 -3.48 -5.47
C ILE A 16 -9.65 -3.87 -5.76
N SER A 17 -10.56 -2.91 -5.84
CA SER A 17 -11.98 -3.18 -6.09
C SER A 17 -12.29 -3.10 -7.58
N ASP A 18 -13.03 -4.08 -8.12
CA ASP A 18 -13.46 -4.14 -9.53
C ASP A 18 -14.68 -3.25 -9.85
N ARG A 19 -14.96 -2.24 -9.02
CA ARG A 19 -16.09 -1.33 -9.24
C ARG A 19 -15.86 -0.54 -10.52
N PRO A 20 -16.92 -0.20 -11.28
CA PRO A 20 -16.76 0.63 -12.47
C PRO A 20 -16.12 1.98 -12.10
N THR A 21 -15.08 2.35 -12.83
CA THR A 21 -14.31 3.59 -12.66
C THR A 21 -14.18 4.33 -13.99
N TYR A 22 -13.75 5.58 -13.93
CA TYR A 22 -13.31 6.30 -15.13
C TYR A 22 -11.98 5.73 -15.64
N ASP A 23 -11.68 5.94 -16.91
CA ASP A 23 -10.44 5.47 -17.52
C ASP A 23 -9.20 5.96 -16.76
N GLY A 24 -8.32 5.02 -16.39
CA GLY A 24 -7.13 5.30 -15.58
C GLY A 24 -7.39 5.57 -14.09
N TRP A 25 -8.61 5.40 -13.59
CA TRP A 25 -8.94 5.48 -12.17
C TRP A 25 -9.19 4.12 -11.54
N VAL A 26 -8.90 4.01 -10.25
CA VAL A 26 -9.03 2.76 -9.50
C VAL A 26 -9.50 3.01 -8.07
N TRP A 27 -10.26 2.06 -7.53
CA TRP A 27 -10.60 1.99 -6.11
C TRP A 27 -9.59 1.10 -5.38
N LEU A 28 -8.86 1.68 -4.44
CA LEU A 28 -7.89 0.99 -3.60
C LEU A 28 -8.40 0.89 -2.18
N THR A 29 -8.35 -0.30 -1.60
CA THR A 29 -8.55 -0.49 -0.16
C THR A 29 -7.21 -0.83 0.48
N GLY A 30 -6.90 -0.15 1.58
CA GLY A 30 -5.64 -0.36 2.28
C GLY A 30 -5.63 0.26 3.67
N TYR A 31 -4.46 0.22 4.31
CA TYR A 31 -4.22 0.86 5.59
C TYR A 31 -3.39 2.12 5.38
N ALA A 32 -3.86 3.25 5.91
CA ALA A 32 -3.06 4.46 5.96
C ALA A 32 -1.85 4.22 6.86
N ILE A 33 -0.66 4.60 6.41
CA ILE A 33 0.59 4.41 7.14
C ILE A 33 1.06 5.76 7.66
N ASN A 34 1.50 5.79 8.92
CA ASN A 34 2.25 6.94 9.42
C ASN A 34 3.69 6.86 8.85
N PRO A 35 4.15 7.82 8.02
CA PRO A 35 5.48 7.76 7.43
C PRO A 35 6.62 7.85 8.45
N ALA A 36 6.37 8.44 9.64
CA ALA A 36 7.38 8.56 10.69
C ALA A 36 7.57 7.27 11.50
N THR A 37 6.48 6.55 11.80
CA THR A 37 6.51 5.33 12.65
C THR A 37 6.38 4.03 11.86
N GLY A 38 5.88 4.09 10.63
CA GLY A 38 5.54 2.92 9.81
C GLY A 38 4.29 2.18 10.28
N GLU A 39 3.57 2.71 11.26
CA GLU A 39 2.39 2.05 11.82
C GLU A 39 1.18 2.15 10.90
N ALA A 40 0.43 1.05 10.84
CA ALA A 40 -0.88 1.03 10.21
C ALA A 40 -1.89 1.75 11.10
N LEU A 41 -2.46 2.83 10.59
CA LEU A 41 -3.47 3.63 11.25
C LEU A 41 -4.85 2.99 11.01
N ALA A 42 -5.66 3.60 10.15
CA ALA A 42 -7.01 3.13 9.85
C ALA A 42 -7.08 2.52 8.45
N ARG A 43 -8.01 1.57 8.28
CA ARG A 43 -8.40 1.07 6.96
C ARG A 43 -9.14 2.17 6.20
N ARG A 44 -8.74 2.41 4.95
CA ARG A 44 -9.30 3.42 4.06
C ARG A 44 -9.55 2.83 2.68
N GLU A 45 -10.67 3.26 2.08
CA GLU A 45 -10.96 3.06 0.65
C GLU A 45 -10.72 4.40 -0.05
N VAL A 46 -9.92 4.39 -1.11
CA VAL A 46 -9.44 5.59 -1.82
C VAL A 46 -9.72 5.43 -3.32
N PHE A 47 -10.32 6.45 -3.92
CA PHE A 47 -10.49 6.56 -5.36
C PHE A 47 -9.37 7.42 -5.93
N ALA A 48 -8.49 6.85 -6.75
CA ALA A 48 -7.27 7.51 -7.21
C ALA A 48 -7.00 7.24 -8.70
N GLN A 49 -6.32 8.19 -9.34
CA GLN A 49 -5.83 8.03 -10.71
C GLN A 49 -4.50 7.28 -10.70
N ILE A 50 -4.37 6.22 -11.49
CA ILE A 50 -3.19 5.36 -11.56
C ILE A 50 -1.93 6.17 -11.91
N ALA A 51 -2.05 7.13 -12.83
CA ALA A 51 -0.93 7.99 -13.26
C ALA A 51 -0.33 8.84 -12.12
N GLY A 52 -1.10 9.10 -11.05
CA GLY A 52 -0.64 9.86 -9.88
C GLY A 52 -0.08 9.00 -8.75
N LEU A 53 -0.15 7.66 -8.86
CA LEU A 53 0.31 6.75 -7.81
C LEU A 53 1.83 6.61 -7.85
N GLN A 54 2.47 6.75 -6.68
CA GLN A 54 3.89 6.50 -6.50
C GLN A 54 4.06 5.18 -5.74
N ILE A 55 4.64 4.17 -6.39
CA ILE A 55 4.90 2.86 -5.77
C ILE A 55 6.20 2.95 -5.00
N ILE A 56 6.12 2.73 -3.69
CA ILE A 56 7.28 2.81 -2.82
C ILE A 56 7.69 1.39 -2.49
N PRO A 57 8.88 0.95 -2.93
CA PRO A 57 9.34 -0.41 -2.68
C PRO A 57 9.46 -0.61 -1.17
N ASN A 58 8.78 -1.62 -0.64
CA ASN A 58 8.99 -2.02 0.74
C ASN A 58 10.46 -2.43 0.89
N PRO A 59 11.18 -1.99 1.94
CA PRO A 59 12.54 -2.47 2.16
C PRO A 59 12.52 -4.00 2.16
N PRO A 60 13.53 -4.65 1.54
CA PRO A 60 13.55 -6.10 1.42
C PRO A 60 13.40 -6.70 2.80
N THR A 61 12.27 -7.36 3.04
CA THR A 61 12.07 -8.13 4.26
C THR A 61 13.10 -9.25 4.14
N THR A 62 14.17 -9.19 4.94
CA THR A 62 15.09 -10.31 5.03
C THR A 62 14.28 -11.46 5.60
N VAL A 63 13.71 -12.28 4.71
CA VAL A 63 13.10 -13.55 5.07
C VAL A 63 14.28 -14.36 5.59
N ARG A 64 14.46 -14.34 6.91
CA ARG A 64 15.45 -15.18 7.58
C ARG A 64 15.01 -16.60 7.32
N ARG A 65 15.59 -17.20 6.27
CA ARG A 65 15.34 -18.56 5.84
C ARG A 65 15.83 -19.44 6.97
N THR A 66 14.94 -19.76 7.90
CA THR A 66 15.21 -20.75 8.95
C THR A 66 15.43 -22.06 8.22
N THR A 67 16.71 -22.37 7.99
CA THR A 67 17.17 -23.68 7.57
C THR A 67 16.69 -24.67 8.62
N ARG A 68 15.55 -25.30 8.35
CA ARG A 68 15.08 -26.45 9.12
C ARG A 68 16.06 -27.59 8.80
N ARG A 69 17.16 -27.65 9.56
CA ARG A 69 17.98 -28.86 9.68
C ARG A 69 17.03 -29.98 10.15
N ARG A 70 16.54 -30.78 9.21
CA ARG A 70 16.10 -32.14 9.49
C ARG A 70 17.20 -33.04 8.97
N GLY A 71 18.10 -33.40 9.87
CA GLY A 71 18.86 -34.63 9.71
C GLY A 71 17.92 -35.80 9.93
N VAL A 72 18.04 -36.79 9.05
CA VAL A 72 17.71 -38.20 9.22
C VAL A 72 18.58 -38.97 8.24
#